data_AF-A0AAP7W5X5-F1
#
_entry.id   AF-A0AAP7W5X5-F1
#
_cell.length_a   1.000
_cell.length_b   1.000
_cell.length_c   1.000
_cell.angle_alpha   90.00
_cell.angle_beta   90.00
_cell.angle_gamma   90.00
#
_symmetry.space_group_name_H-M   'P 1'
#
loop_
_entity.id
_entity.type
_entity.pdbx_description
1 polymer ?
#
loop_
_entity_poly.entity_id
_entity_poly.type
_entity_poly.pdbx_seq_one_letter_code
_entity_poly.pdbx_strand_id
1 'polypeptide(L)'
;MLATVAILVALGAGGIACGMAFKNDVLKQTDKGTIYDSVVHNPTAEEKNILSSILFQEKLEYRYKVDDKYVYYIKEELENNHPLVKDRKNEKIMKVSEEIPMDAFALSRQWGKEDAKSKQWSDAFETIQPNYIYPNHKIKIVDQNIYDSMKGKESTVFIGKTDDFEAYLKEWKKLDELQVVKYKNVKSEELYSKYQQYIANQGFSSGLMFMGFFVGIAFLAMMASCLMFKILSGASKDSIRYQMLRKIGVRQELLTQSIYKELSFVFLVPAIIGIVHILVGMNMFGPLLIDPYFRIWLPIVIFIVIYSIYYWITVQLYKRIVLPKEG
;
A
#
# COMPACT_ATOMS: atom_id res chain seq x y z
N MET A 1 -5.69 -34.14 6.58
CA MET A 1 -6.94 -33.57 6.04
C MET A 1 -7.43 -32.34 6.80
N LEU A 2 -7.61 -32.37 8.13
CA LEU A 2 -8.02 -31.18 8.91
C LEU A 2 -7.01 -30.03 8.79
N ALA A 3 -5.70 -30.33 8.86
CA ALA A 3 -4.65 -29.35 8.63
C ALA A 3 -4.71 -28.72 7.21
N THR A 4 -4.99 -29.53 6.19
CA THR A 4 -5.14 -29.07 4.80
C THR A 4 -6.30 -28.08 4.66
N VAL A 5 -7.45 -28.37 5.28
CA VAL A 5 -8.60 -27.46 5.31
C VAL A 5 -8.23 -26.15 6.00
N ALA A 6 -7.51 -26.21 7.14
CA ALA A 6 -7.09 -25.02 7.86
C ALA A 6 -6.16 -24.11 7.03
N ILE A 7 -5.21 -24.71 6.30
CA ILE A 7 -4.32 -23.99 5.39
C ILE A 7 -5.11 -23.35 4.24
N LEU A 8 -6.05 -24.08 3.63
CA LEU A 8 -6.87 -23.54 2.54
C LEU A 8 -7.78 -22.39 3.00
N VAL A 9 -8.32 -22.47 4.22
CA VAL A 9 -9.03 -21.35 4.86
C VAL A 9 -8.11 -20.14 5.02
N ALA A 10 -6.91 -20.36 5.56
CA ALA A 10 -5.95 -19.30 5.81
C ALA A 10 -5.52 -18.59 4.52
N LEU A 11 -5.20 -19.36 3.47
CA LEU A 11 -4.84 -18.82 2.16
C LEU A 11 -6.01 -18.10 1.50
N GLY A 12 -7.24 -18.64 1.64
CA GLY A 12 -8.46 -18.07 1.11
C GLY A 12 -8.74 -16.67 1.64
N ALA A 13 -9.02 -16.57 2.94
CA ALA A 13 -9.38 -15.31 3.58
C ALA A 13 -8.16 -14.39 3.83
N GLY A 14 -6.96 -14.96 4.04
CA GLY A 14 -5.72 -14.20 4.20
C GLY A 14 -5.26 -13.51 2.92
N GLY A 15 -5.45 -14.14 1.74
CA GLY A 15 -5.16 -13.50 0.46
C GLY A 15 -6.01 -12.23 0.23
N ILE A 16 -7.30 -12.29 0.57
CA ILE A 16 -8.22 -11.14 0.48
C ILE A 16 -7.79 -10.05 1.48
N ALA A 17 -7.48 -10.41 2.72
CA ALA A 17 -7.03 -9.47 3.75
C ALA A 17 -5.73 -8.76 3.34
N CYS A 18 -4.76 -9.52 2.84
CA CYS A 18 -3.49 -8.99 2.35
C CYS A 18 -3.69 -8.02 1.18
N GLY A 19 -4.50 -8.39 0.19
CA GLY A 19 -4.84 -7.52 -0.93
C GLY A 19 -5.49 -6.19 -0.52
N MET A 20 -6.36 -6.22 0.49
CA MET A 20 -6.97 -5.01 1.05
C MET A 20 -5.95 -4.12 1.78
N ALA A 21 -5.02 -4.72 2.53
CA ALA A 21 -3.99 -3.98 3.24
C ALA A 21 -3.04 -3.26 2.27
N PHE A 22 -2.60 -3.93 1.19
CA PHE A 22 -1.81 -3.29 0.13
C PHE A 22 -2.52 -2.09 -0.47
N LYS A 23 -3.80 -2.23 -0.82
CA LYS A 23 -4.58 -1.12 -1.39
C LYS A 23 -4.69 0.07 -0.42
N ASN A 24 -4.88 -0.18 0.87
CA ASN A 24 -4.97 0.86 1.89
C ASN A 24 -3.66 1.65 2.06
N ASP A 25 -2.54 0.97 1.87
CA ASP A 25 -1.23 1.57 2.09
C ASP A 25 -0.68 2.34 0.88
N VAL A 26 -1.38 2.36 -0.26
CA VAL A 26 -0.92 3.05 -1.48
C VAL A 26 -0.54 4.50 -1.22
N LEU A 27 -1.45 5.30 -0.64
CA LEU A 27 -1.17 6.71 -0.37
C LEU A 27 -0.10 6.86 0.71
N LYS A 28 -0.18 6.06 1.78
CA LYS A 28 0.80 6.09 2.89
C LYS A 28 2.22 5.76 2.41
N GLN A 29 2.36 4.78 1.53
CA GLN A 29 3.62 4.39 0.91
C GLN A 29 4.12 5.48 -0.04
N THR A 30 3.22 6.12 -0.78
CA THR A 30 3.55 7.27 -1.64
C THR A 30 4.05 8.46 -0.80
N ASP A 31 3.39 8.77 0.32
CA ASP A 31 3.81 9.80 1.27
C ASP A 31 5.17 9.48 1.91
N LYS A 32 5.43 8.19 2.17
CA LYS A 32 6.75 7.71 2.61
C LYS A 32 7.83 7.84 1.54
N GLY A 33 7.50 7.83 0.26
CA GLY A 33 8.42 8.15 -0.84
C GLY A 33 8.68 9.65 -0.96
N THR A 34 7.62 10.44 -1.19
CA THR A 34 7.74 11.85 -1.60
C THR A 34 6.96 12.78 -0.68
N ILE A 35 7.63 13.81 -0.19
CA ILE A 35 7.07 14.74 0.81
C ILE A 35 6.05 15.69 0.18
N TYR A 36 6.45 16.30 -0.94
CA TYR A 36 5.66 17.30 -1.67
C TYR A 36 4.85 16.66 -2.78
N ASP A 37 3.70 17.24 -3.04
CA ASP A 37 2.77 16.76 -4.06
C ASP A 37 3.11 17.31 -5.45
N SER A 38 3.79 18.45 -5.48
CA SER A 38 4.16 19.15 -6.69
C SER A 38 5.52 19.85 -6.54
N VAL A 39 6.37 19.71 -7.55
CA VAL A 39 7.61 20.47 -7.74
C VAL A 39 7.65 20.90 -9.20
N VAL A 40 7.49 22.19 -9.47
CA VAL A 40 7.32 22.72 -10.83
C VAL A 40 8.28 23.87 -11.06
N HIS A 41 9.26 23.66 -11.92
CA HIS A 41 10.20 24.71 -12.33
C HIS A 41 9.62 25.56 -13.45
N ASN A 42 9.76 26.88 -13.36
CA ASN A 42 9.34 27.86 -14.35
C ASN A 42 7.89 27.63 -14.84
N PRO A 43 6.89 27.61 -13.95
CA PRO A 43 5.52 27.24 -14.29
C PRO A 43 4.96 28.14 -15.42
N THR A 44 4.46 27.52 -16.47
CA THR A 44 3.76 28.18 -17.59
C THR A 44 2.43 28.76 -17.12
N ALA A 45 1.79 29.61 -17.94
CA ALA A 45 0.48 30.17 -17.61
C ALA A 45 -0.58 29.08 -17.33
N GLU A 46 -0.53 27.97 -18.07
CA GLU A 46 -1.46 26.85 -17.88
C GLU A 46 -1.15 26.09 -16.57
N GLU A 47 0.12 25.80 -16.29
CA GLU A 47 0.53 25.17 -15.03
C GLU A 47 0.15 26.03 -13.82
N LYS A 48 0.32 27.36 -13.90
CA LYS A 48 -0.10 28.30 -12.84
C LYS A 48 -1.61 28.25 -12.58
N ASN A 49 -2.42 28.14 -13.63
CA ASN A 49 -3.87 28.04 -13.50
C ASN A 49 -4.26 26.76 -12.74
N ILE A 50 -3.65 25.62 -13.10
CA ILE A 50 -3.87 24.34 -12.38
C ILE A 50 -3.43 24.46 -10.92
N LEU A 51 -2.24 24.99 -10.66
CA LEU A 51 -1.74 25.17 -9.29
C LEU A 51 -2.65 26.12 -8.48
N SER A 52 -3.24 27.14 -9.09
CA SER A 52 -4.17 28.04 -8.39
C SER A 52 -5.50 27.39 -8.01
N SER A 53 -5.93 26.32 -8.69
CA SER A 53 -7.16 25.59 -8.34
C SER A 53 -6.99 24.60 -7.18
N ILE A 54 -5.77 24.41 -6.70
CA ILE A 54 -5.44 23.43 -5.66
C ILE A 54 -5.22 24.13 -4.32
N LEU A 55 -5.81 23.55 -3.27
CA LEU A 55 -5.60 24.01 -1.90
C LEU A 55 -4.33 23.35 -1.35
N PHE A 56 -3.29 24.16 -1.14
CA PHE A 56 -2.05 23.68 -0.51
C PHE A 56 -1.98 24.15 0.94
N GLN A 57 -1.54 23.23 1.80
CA GLN A 57 -1.21 23.49 3.19
C GLN A 57 0.17 24.16 3.32
N GLU A 58 1.14 23.71 2.51
CA GLU A 58 2.49 24.28 2.46
C GLU A 58 2.80 24.68 1.01
N LYS A 59 3.31 25.90 0.84
CA LYS A 59 3.75 26.46 -0.44
C LYS A 59 5.11 27.09 -0.25
N LEU A 60 6.05 26.73 -1.10
CA LEU A 60 7.38 27.33 -1.13
C LEU A 60 7.70 27.72 -2.57
N GLU A 61 8.32 28.87 -2.74
CA GLU A 61 8.80 29.33 -4.03
C GLU A 61 10.24 29.83 -3.85
N TYR A 62 11.13 29.38 -4.74
CA TYR A 62 12.52 29.80 -4.73
C TYR A 62 12.96 30.26 -6.10
N ARG A 63 13.77 31.31 -6.12
CA ARG A 63 14.47 31.76 -7.32
C ARG A 63 15.84 31.12 -7.41
N TYR A 64 16.23 30.81 -8.65
CA TYR A 64 17.54 30.29 -8.94
C TYR A 64 18.07 30.75 -10.29
N LYS A 65 19.40 30.85 -10.38
CA LYS A 65 20.15 31.08 -11.63
C LYS A 65 21.02 29.86 -11.90
N VAL A 66 21.38 29.66 -13.16
CA VAL A 66 22.19 28.51 -13.58
C VAL A 66 23.31 28.99 -14.50
N ASP A 67 24.52 28.47 -14.25
CA ASP A 67 25.67 28.60 -15.16
C ASP A 67 26.11 27.22 -15.69
N ASP A 68 27.33 27.09 -16.20
CA ASP A 68 27.83 25.83 -16.75
C ASP A 68 28.08 24.72 -15.69
N LYS A 69 28.16 25.08 -14.40
CA LYS A 69 28.62 24.18 -13.34
C LYS A 69 27.71 24.13 -12.11
N TYR A 70 26.96 25.19 -11.84
CA TYR A 70 26.21 25.38 -10.61
C TYR A 70 24.77 25.84 -10.87
N VAL A 71 23.89 25.37 -9.98
CA VAL A 71 22.57 25.97 -9.75
C VAL A 71 22.65 26.79 -8.48
N TYR A 72 22.37 28.08 -8.60
CA TYR A 72 22.50 29.05 -7.53
C TYR A 72 21.17 29.37 -6.89
N TYR A 73 21.07 29.18 -5.59
CA TYR A 73 19.91 29.56 -4.78
C TYR A 73 20.23 30.71 -3.83
N ILE A 74 19.21 31.48 -3.49
CA ILE A 74 19.31 32.63 -2.60
C ILE A 74 19.18 32.15 -1.15
N LYS A 75 20.17 32.47 -0.32
CA LYS A 75 20.21 32.08 1.09
C LYS A 75 19.01 32.58 1.87
N GLU A 76 18.69 33.87 1.72
CA GLU A 76 17.63 34.55 2.47
C GLU A 76 16.24 33.96 2.17
N GLU A 77 16.01 33.46 0.94
CA GLU A 77 14.77 32.77 0.61
C GLU A 77 14.66 31.43 1.31
N LEU A 78 15.77 30.69 1.42
CA LEU A 78 15.83 29.40 2.13
C LEU A 78 15.73 29.56 3.65
N GLU A 79 16.24 30.66 4.22
CA GLU A 79 16.10 31.00 5.64
C GLU A 79 14.66 31.41 6.00
N ASN A 80 14.01 32.17 5.13
CA ASN A 80 12.62 32.57 5.36
C ASN A 80 11.64 31.41 5.15
N ASN A 81 11.97 30.51 4.22
CA ASN A 81 11.13 29.40 3.81
C ASN A 81 11.92 28.09 3.90
N HIS A 82 12.12 27.54 5.11
CA HIS A 82 12.83 26.27 5.24
C HIS A 82 12.05 25.12 4.60
N PRO A 83 12.66 24.35 3.67
CA PRO A 83 12.00 23.19 3.07
C PRO A 83 11.80 22.06 4.09
N LEU A 84 10.79 21.24 3.86
CA LEU A 84 10.52 19.98 4.54
C LEU A 84 11.46 18.87 4.07
N VAL A 85 11.93 18.07 5.03
CA VAL A 85 12.75 16.87 4.86
C VAL A 85 12.25 15.78 5.80
N LYS A 86 12.63 14.53 5.53
CA LYS A 86 12.40 13.41 6.45
C LYS A 86 13.62 13.20 7.33
N ASP A 87 13.41 13.15 8.64
CA ASP A 87 14.45 12.76 9.57
C ASP A 87 14.86 11.30 9.28
N ARG A 88 16.14 11.09 8.96
CA ARG A 88 16.69 9.78 8.62
C ARG A 88 16.60 8.76 9.78
N LYS A 89 16.38 9.18 11.03
CA LYS A 89 16.29 8.30 12.21
C LYS A 89 14.88 7.76 12.47
N ASN A 90 13.85 8.57 12.25
CA ASN A 90 12.47 8.24 12.64
C ASN A 90 11.44 8.49 11.52
N GLU A 91 11.88 8.86 10.31
CA GLU A 91 11.08 9.17 9.12
C GLU A 91 10.07 10.32 9.32
N LYS A 92 10.17 11.09 10.42
CA LYS A 92 9.26 12.20 10.68
C LYS A 92 9.58 13.37 9.74
N ILE A 93 8.53 13.96 9.17
CA ILE A 93 8.64 15.17 8.37
C ILE A 93 8.94 16.35 9.30
N MET A 94 9.98 17.11 8.98
CA MET A 94 10.41 18.30 9.69
C MET A 94 10.96 19.35 8.71
N LYS A 95 11.00 20.62 9.11
CA LYS A 95 11.73 21.64 8.35
C LYS A 95 13.23 21.42 8.52
N VAL A 96 14.01 21.74 7.49
CA VAL A 96 15.48 21.72 7.58
C VAL A 96 15.92 22.63 8.73
N SER A 97 16.82 22.12 9.56
CA SER A 97 17.33 22.75 10.78
C SER A 97 18.85 22.91 10.78
N GLU A 98 19.54 22.28 9.82
CA GLU A 98 20.97 22.45 9.61
C GLU A 98 21.28 23.87 9.14
N GLU A 99 22.45 24.39 9.56
CA GLU A 99 23.00 25.62 8.99
C GLU A 99 23.15 25.50 7.48
N ILE A 100 22.85 26.61 6.79
CA ILE A 100 22.88 26.64 5.33
C ILE A 100 24.32 26.50 4.82
N PRO A 101 24.63 25.48 4.00
CA PRO A 101 25.97 25.32 3.45
C PRO A 101 26.26 26.41 2.43
N MET A 102 27.32 27.20 2.68
CA MET A 102 27.80 28.21 1.74
C MET A 102 28.75 27.64 0.67
N ASP A 103 29.35 26.48 0.94
CA ASP A 103 30.13 25.73 -0.04
C ASP A 103 29.20 25.05 -1.06
N ALA A 104 29.68 24.90 -2.30
CA ALA A 104 28.93 24.14 -3.30
C ALA A 104 28.94 22.63 -2.97
N PHE A 105 27.76 22.00 -3.03
CA PHE A 105 27.58 20.58 -2.74
C PHE A 105 26.94 19.85 -3.92
N ALA A 106 27.28 18.57 -4.06
CA ALA A 106 26.68 17.70 -5.06
C ALA A 106 25.48 16.96 -4.43
N LEU A 107 24.43 16.73 -5.22
CA LEU A 107 23.30 15.90 -4.80
C LEU A 107 23.70 14.42 -4.89
N SER A 108 23.54 13.69 -3.79
CA SER A 108 24.03 12.31 -3.62
C SER A 108 22.86 11.31 -3.63
N ARG A 109 22.58 10.73 -4.80
CA ARG A 109 21.45 9.80 -5.06
C ARG A 109 21.42 8.49 -4.23
N GLN A 110 22.32 8.28 -3.27
CA GLN A 110 22.33 7.10 -2.41
C GLN A 110 21.95 7.48 -0.98
N TRP A 111 20.74 7.08 -0.58
CA TRP A 111 20.30 7.18 0.81
C TRP A 111 21.33 6.52 1.73
N GLY A 112 21.88 7.29 2.68
CA GLY A 112 22.80 6.78 3.70
C GLY A 112 24.29 6.80 3.37
N LYS A 113 24.75 7.36 2.24
CA LYS A 113 26.19 7.70 2.12
C LYS A 113 26.52 8.91 3.00
N GLU A 114 27.52 8.76 3.86
CA GLU A 114 27.88 9.71 4.93
C GLU A 114 28.65 10.94 4.45
N ASP A 115 28.96 11.02 3.15
CA ASP A 115 29.97 11.94 2.63
C ASP A 115 29.44 13.33 2.21
N ALA A 116 28.13 13.59 2.38
CA ALA A 116 27.55 14.91 2.09
C ALA A 116 27.73 15.85 3.30
N LYS A 117 28.49 16.95 3.12
CA LYS A 117 28.36 18.14 3.97
C LYS A 117 26.88 18.59 3.90
N SER A 118 26.23 18.79 5.05
CA SER A 118 24.81 19.18 5.18
C SER A 118 23.80 18.17 4.61
N LYS A 119 23.48 17.13 5.41
CA LYS A 119 22.64 15.99 5.00
C LYS A 119 21.20 16.41 4.70
N GLN A 120 20.61 17.25 5.56
CA GLN A 120 19.23 17.73 5.37
C GLN A 120 19.10 18.60 4.12
N TRP A 121 20.09 19.46 3.84
CA TRP A 121 20.07 20.28 2.63
C TRP A 121 20.20 19.44 1.36
N SER A 122 21.06 18.41 1.35
CA SER A 122 21.11 17.47 0.23
C SER A 122 19.76 16.79 -0.01
N ASP A 123 19.11 16.29 1.05
CA ASP A 123 17.81 15.60 0.96
C ASP A 123 16.71 16.55 0.44
N ALA A 124 16.72 17.81 0.89
CA ALA A 124 15.79 18.83 0.39
C ALA A 124 15.99 19.08 -1.10
N PHE A 125 17.24 19.32 -1.53
CA PHE A 125 17.52 19.66 -2.92
C PHE A 125 17.41 18.49 -3.89
N GLU A 126 17.48 17.23 -3.44
CA GLU A 126 17.09 16.08 -4.24
C GLU A 126 15.62 16.13 -4.67
N THR A 127 14.77 16.74 -3.84
CA THR A 127 13.35 16.94 -4.17
C THR A 127 13.14 18.24 -4.96
N ILE A 128 13.84 19.32 -4.58
CA ILE A 128 13.66 20.65 -5.18
C ILE A 128 14.31 20.78 -6.56
N GLN A 129 15.38 20.03 -6.84
CA GLN A 129 16.11 20.06 -8.11
C GLN A 129 16.23 18.66 -8.69
N PRO A 130 15.20 18.19 -9.42
CA PRO A 130 15.24 16.91 -10.09
C PRO A 130 16.42 16.81 -11.07
N ASN A 131 17.11 15.68 -11.05
CA ASN A 131 18.34 15.48 -11.80
C ASN A 131 18.17 15.63 -13.32
N TYR A 132 16.99 15.37 -13.88
CA TYR A 132 16.77 15.49 -15.33
C TYR A 132 16.81 16.93 -15.84
N ILE A 133 16.74 17.93 -14.96
CA ILE A 133 16.81 19.35 -15.34
C ILE A 133 18.28 19.78 -15.53
N TYR A 134 19.14 19.48 -14.55
CA TYR A 134 20.56 19.87 -14.55
C TYR A 134 21.46 18.72 -14.01
N PRO A 135 21.69 17.66 -14.79
CA PRO A 135 22.22 16.38 -14.29
C PRO A 135 23.66 16.41 -13.78
N ASN A 136 24.46 17.41 -14.18
CA ASN A 136 25.88 17.52 -13.84
C ASN A 136 26.19 18.75 -12.98
N HIS A 137 25.16 19.50 -12.57
CA HIS A 137 25.35 20.74 -11.82
C HIS A 137 25.39 20.46 -10.31
N LYS A 138 26.21 21.25 -9.61
CA LYS A 138 26.23 21.28 -8.15
C LYS A 138 25.32 22.39 -7.64
N ILE A 139 24.76 22.23 -6.44
CA ILE A 139 24.01 23.31 -5.81
C ILE A 139 25.00 24.24 -5.10
N LYS A 140 24.79 25.55 -5.26
CA LYS A 140 25.53 26.58 -4.53
C LYS A 140 24.55 27.59 -3.97
N ILE A 141 24.66 27.89 -2.68
CA ILE A 141 23.81 28.87 -2.01
C ILE A 141 24.62 30.15 -1.85
N VAL A 142 24.01 31.29 -2.15
CA VAL A 142 24.67 32.60 -2.12
C VAL A 142 23.75 33.65 -1.49
N ASP A 143 24.33 34.69 -0.92
CA ASP A 143 23.57 35.84 -0.42
C ASP A 143 22.94 36.63 -1.58
N GLN A 144 21.85 37.35 -1.30
CA GLN A 144 21.08 38.14 -2.27
C GLN A 144 21.97 39.10 -3.09
N ASN A 145 22.91 39.79 -2.44
CA ASN A 145 23.81 40.74 -3.09
C ASN A 145 24.68 40.07 -4.17
N ILE A 146 25.18 38.86 -3.91
CA ILE A 146 25.96 38.10 -4.87
C ILE A 146 25.03 37.64 -6.00
N TYR A 147 23.85 37.12 -5.66
CA TYR A 147 22.86 36.66 -6.62
C TYR A 147 22.46 37.74 -7.63
N ASP A 148 22.22 38.96 -7.18
CA ASP A 148 21.82 40.09 -8.04
C ASP A 148 22.93 40.52 -8.99
N SER A 149 24.19 40.39 -8.57
CA SER A 149 25.36 40.68 -9.42
C SER A 149 25.60 39.62 -10.50
N MET A 150 25.05 38.41 -10.35
CA MET A 150 25.24 37.34 -11.32
C MET A 150 24.42 37.56 -12.59
N LYS A 151 25.08 37.34 -13.74
CA LYS A 151 24.45 37.28 -15.06
C LYS A 151 23.79 35.91 -15.26
N GLY A 152 22.61 35.89 -15.85
CA GLY A 152 21.90 34.65 -16.17
C GLY A 152 20.39 34.86 -16.20
N LYS A 153 19.67 33.95 -16.87
CA LYS A 153 18.22 33.96 -16.83
C LYS A 153 17.75 33.48 -15.46
N GLU A 154 17.00 34.31 -14.76
CA GLU A 154 16.34 33.92 -13.53
C GLU A 154 15.25 32.88 -13.81
N SER A 155 15.24 31.84 -12.99
CA SER A 155 14.23 30.78 -12.98
C SER A 155 13.60 30.70 -11.60
N THR A 156 12.40 30.12 -11.55
CA THR A 156 11.63 29.90 -10.31
C THR A 156 11.30 28.43 -10.16
N VAL A 157 11.17 27.95 -8.93
CA VAL A 157 10.59 26.64 -8.62
C VAL A 157 9.48 26.82 -7.61
N PHE A 158 8.29 26.31 -7.96
CA PHE A 158 7.15 26.21 -7.05
C PHE A 158 7.12 24.81 -6.44
N ILE A 159 6.91 24.73 -5.14
CA ILE A 159 6.78 23.48 -4.40
C ILE A 159 5.51 23.55 -3.56
N GLY A 160 4.70 22.50 -3.61
CA GLY A 160 3.43 22.46 -2.92
C GLY A 160 3.16 21.13 -2.23
N LYS A 161 2.59 21.20 -1.03
CA LYS A 161 1.99 20.07 -0.32
C LYS A 161 0.54 20.37 0.03
N THR A 162 -0.34 19.43 -0.24
CA THR A 162 -1.77 19.48 0.05
C THR A 162 -2.09 18.58 1.26
N ASP A 163 -3.26 18.82 1.86
CA ASP A 163 -3.81 17.93 2.89
C ASP A 163 -4.52 16.70 2.29
N ASP A 164 -5.02 16.81 1.06
CA ASP A 164 -5.75 15.76 0.36
C ASP A 164 -5.23 15.60 -1.07
N PHE A 165 -4.20 14.77 -1.22
CA PHE A 165 -3.57 14.50 -2.52
C PHE A 165 -4.54 13.83 -3.50
N GLU A 166 -5.38 12.92 -3.01
CA GLU A 166 -6.28 12.11 -3.85
C GLU A 166 -7.42 12.94 -4.46
N ALA A 167 -7.82 14.03 -3.81
CA ALA A 167 -8.81 14.96 -4.35
C ALA A 167 -8.38 15.61 -5.67
N TYR A 168 -7.07 15.75 -5.92
CA TYR A 168 -6.52 16.51 -7.05
C TYR A 168 -5.82 15.62 -8.11
N LEU A 169 -6.12 14.32 -8.16
CA LEU A 169 -5.45 13.38 -9.09
C LEU A 169 -5.56 13.78 -10.57
N LYS A 170 -6.64 14.46 -10.97
CA LYS A 170 -6.82 14.91 -12.36
C LYS A 170 -5.88 16.07 -12.68
N GLU A 171 -5.74 16.99 -11.74
CA GLU A 171 -4.87 18.15 -11.80
C GLU A 171 -3.41 17.71 -11.82
N TRP A 172 -3.02 16.78 -10.94
CA TRP A 172 -1.67 16.21 -10.92
C TRP A 172 -1.32 15.49 -12.22
N LYS A 173 -2.24 14.70 -12.74
CA LYS A 173 -2.06 14.04 -14.05
C LYS A 173 -1.79 15.07 -15.14
N LYS A 174 -2.64 16.11 -15.23
CA LYS A 174 -2.50 17.16 -16.26
C LYS A 174 -1.19 17.93 -16.10
N LEU A 175 -0.78 18.21 -14.86
CA LEU A 175 0.47 18.88 -14.56
C LEU A 175 1.67 18.05 -15.04
N ASP A 176 1.69 16.75 -14.78
CA ASP A 176 2.72 15.84 -15.26
C ASP A 176 2.76 15.76 -16.80
N GLU A 177 1.60 15.71 -17.47
CA GLU A 177 1.53 15.72 -18.94
C GLU A 177 2.17 17.00 -19.53
N LEU A 178 1.92 18.16 -18.92
CA LEU A 178 2.54 19.42 -19.31
C LEU A 178 4.06 19.43 -19.05
N GLN A 179 4.51 18.85 -17.93
CA GLN A 179 5.92 18.71 -17.59
C GLN A 179 6.67 17.83 -18.61
N VAL A 180 6.10 16.69 -19.03
CA VAL A 180 6.68 15.84 -20.08
C VAL A 180 6.84 16.59 -21.39
N VAL A 181 5.84 17.37 -21.81
CA VAL A 181 5.91 18.18 -23.04
C VAL A 181 7.00 19.27 -22.93
N LYS A 182 7.13 19.87 -21.75
CA LYS A 182 8.13 20.90 -21.44
C LYS A 182 9.55 20.35 -21.49
N TYR A 183 9.78 19.17 -20.91
CA TYR A 183 11.05 18.48 -20.89
C TYR A 183 11.08 17.39 -21.97
N LYS A 184 11.23 17.80 -23.24
CA LYS A 184 11.13 16.94 -24.46
C LYS A 184 11.87 15.59 -24.44
N ASN A 185 12.83 15.38 -23.53
CA ASN A 185 13.64 14.17 -23.41
C ASN A 185 13.39 13.38 -22.10
N VAL A 186 12.33 13.71 -21.36
CA VAL A 186 11.99 13.09 -20.08
C VAL A 186 10.67 12.36 -20.24
N LYS A 187 10.67 11.06 -20.00
CA LYS A 187 9.43 10.27 -19.98
C LYS A 187 8.66 10.51 -18.69
N SER A 188 7.37 10.21 -18.67
CA SER A 188 6.54 10.33 -17.47
C SER A 188 7.17 9.62 -16.26
N GLU A 189 7.69 8.42 -16.46
CA GLU A 189 8.30 7.61 -15.39
C GLU A 189 9.61 8.22 -14.84
N GLU A 190 10.25 9.10 -15.61
CA GLU A 190 11.51 9.77 -15.26
C GLU A 190 11.28 11.11 -14.54
N LEU A 191 10.04 11.60 -14.46
CA LEU A 191 9.70 12.80 -13.69
C LEU A 191 9.84 12.59 -12.18
N TYR A 192 9.73 11.36 -11.69
CA TYR A 192 9.73 11.01 -10.26
C TYR A 192 8.71 11.83 -9.42
N SER A 193 7.66 12.38 -10.06
CA SER A 193 6.61 13.14 -9.37
C SER A 193 5.86 12.24 -8.38
N LYS A 194 5.21 12.85 -7.38
CA LYS A 194 4.38 12.09 -6.44
C LYS A 194 3.23 11.37 -7.15
N TYR A 195 2.67 11.96 -8.20
CA TYR A 195 1.62 11.34 -9.00
C TYR A 195 2.11 10.08 -9.72
N GLN A 196 3.30 10.10 -10.33
CA GLN A 196 3.88 8.90 -10.94
C GLN A 196 4.12 7.78 -9.92
N GLN A 197 4.60 8.13 -8.73
CA GLN A 197 4.79 7.16 -7.65
C GLN A 197 3.45 6.61 -7.14
N TYR A 198 2.44 7.46 -7.01
CA TYR A 198 1.09 7.07 -6.63
C TYR A 198 0.50 6.07 -7.63
N ILE A 199 0.53 6.36 -8.93
CA ILE A 199 -0.04 5.46 -9.94
C ILE A 199 0.72 4.13 -10.02
N ALA A 200 2.04 4.14 -9.82
CA ALA A 200 2.85 2.93 -9.78
C ALA A 200 2.48 2.05 -8.56
N ASN A 201 2.43 2.66 -7.37
CA ASN A 201 2.02 1.99 -6.13
C ASN A 201 0.57 1.48 -6.21
N GLN A 202 -0.33 2.27 -6.80
CA GLN A 202 -1.73 1.92 -7.02
C GLN A 202 -1.86 0.75 -7.99
N GLY A 203 -1.11 0.76 -9.10
CA GLY A 203 -1.10 -0.33 -10.08
C GLY A 203 -0.63 -1.64 -9.47
N PHE A 204 0.49 -1.60 -8.74
CA PHE A 204 1.03 -2.75 -8.02
C PHE A 204 0.04 -3.31 -7.00
N SER A 205 -0.50 -2.45 -6.13
CA SER A 205 -1.43 -2.84 -5.06
C SER A 205 -2.77 -3.33 -5.60
N SER A 206 -3.27 -2.73 -6.69
CA SER A 206 -4.48 -3.20 -7.37
C SER A 206 -4.29 -4.59 -7.97
N GLY A 207 -3.10 -4.87 -8.54
CA GLY A 207 -2.73 -6.20 -9.02
C GLY A 207 -2.72 -7.25 -7.89
N LEU A 208 -2.12 -6.92 -6.75
CA LEU A 208 -2.12 -7.78 -5.56
C LEU A 208 -3.52 -7.99 -4.99
N MET A 209 -4.35 -6.94 -4.94
CA MET A 209 -5.74 -7.06 -4.50
C MET A 209 -6.55 -8.00 -5.39
N PHE A 210 -6.43 -7.85 -6.71
CA PHE A 210 -7.08 -8.73 -7.68
C PHE A 210 -6.63 -10.19 -7.51
N MET A 211 -5.31 -10.41 -7.42
CA MET A 211 -4.74 -11.75 -7.20
C MET A 211 -5.22 -12.35 -5.88
N GLY A 212 -5.18 -11.59 -4.79
CA GLY A 212 -5.62 -12.02 -3.47
C GLY A 212 -7.09 -12.41 -3.44
N PHE A 213 -7.95 -11.68 -4.15
CA PHE A 213 -9.37 -12.02 -4.29
C PHE A 213 -9.59 -13.29 -5.11
N PHE A 214 -8.96 -13.39 -6.29
CA PHE A 214 -9.13 -14.53 -7.18
C PHE A 214 -8.59 -15.83 -6.57
N VAL A 215 -7.36 -15.79 -6.07
CA VAL A 215 -6.72 -16.92 -5.37
C VAL A 215 -7.49 -17.24 -4.09
N GLY A 216 -8.01 -16.22 -3.41
CA GLY A 216 -8.86 -16.37 -2.24
C GLY A 216 -10.09 -17.24 -2.49
N ILE A 217 -10.86 -16.92 -3.54
CA ILE A 217 -12.04 -17.70 -3.95
C ILE A 217 -11.64 -19.12 -4.36
N ALA A 218 -10.56 -19.28 -5.12
CA ALA A 218 -10.09 -20.58 -5.56
C ALA A 218 -9.77 -21.51 -4.37
N PHE A 219 -9.09 -20.99 -3.33
CA PHE A 219 -8.81 -21.77 -2.12
C PHE A 219 -10.04 -22.06 -1.29
N LEU A 220 -11.01 -21.13 -1.21
CA LEU A 220 -12.30 -21.41 -0.55
C LEU A 220 -13.09 -22.51 -1.27
N ALA A 221 -13.09 -22.52 -2.61
CA ALA A 221 -13.73 -23.58 -3.40
C ALA A 221 -13.01 -24.92 -3.22
N MET A 222 -11.67 -24.93 -3.26
CA MET A 222 -10.86 -26.13 -3.01
C MET A 222 -11.11 -26.68 -1.60
N MET A 223 -11.19 -25.79 -0.61
CA MET A 223 -11.53 -26.12 0.77
C MET A 223 -12.90 -26.79 0.85
N ALA A 224 -13.93 -26.19 0.25
CA ALA A 224 -15.29 -26.74 0.23
C ALA A 224 -15.33 -28.11 -0.47
N SER A 225 -14.59 -28.29 -1.57
CA SER A 225 -14.49 -29.58 -2.25
C SER A 225 -13.83 -30.66 -1.38
N CYS A 226 -12.68 -30.34 -0.78
CA CYS A 226 -11.95 -31.25 0.09
C CYS A 226 -12.80 -31.67 1.30
N LEU A 227 -13.48 -30.72 1.94
CA LEU A 227 -14.30 -30.96 3.11
C LEU A 227 -15.54 -31.79 2.76
N MET A 228 -16.20 -31.51 1.63
CA MET A 228 -17.33 -32.31 1.14
C MET A 228 -16.90 -33.75 0.84
N PHE A 229 -15.77 -33.92 0.15
CA PHE A 229 -15.22 -35.24 -0.16
C PHE A 229 -14.93 -36.05 1.11
N LYS A 230 -14.37 -35.41 2.15
CA LYS A 230 -14.15 -36.04 3.46
C LYS A 230 -15.44 -36.59 4.04
N ILE A 231 -16.48 -35.76 4.02
CA ILE A 231 -17.74 -36.06 4.70
C ILE A 231 -18.49 -37.13 3.94
N LEU A 232 -18.53 -37.06 2.61
CA LEU A 232 -19.21 -38.04 1.78
C LEU A 232 -18.50 -39.41 1.81
N SER A 233 -17.17 -39.43 1.79
CA SER A 233 -16.40 -40.68 1.88
C SER A 233 -16.53 -41.36 3.26
N GLY A 234 -16.71 -40.58 4.34
CA GLY A 234 -17.00 -41.10 5.69
C GLY A 234 -18.45 -41.58 5.85
N ALA A 235 -19.40 -40.91 5.20
CA ALA A 235 -20.84 -41.12 5.41
C ALA A 235 -21.32 -42.56 5.17
N SER A 236 -20.72 -43.30 4.23
CA SER A 236 -21.09 -44.70 3.97
C SER A 236 -20.83 -45.61 5.19
N LYS A 237 -19.63 -45.50 5.79
CA LYS A 237 -19.27 -46.26 6.99
C LYS A 237 -20.11 -45.82 8.19
N ASP A 238 -20.33 -44.52 8.32
CA ASP A 238 -21.14 -43.97 9.39
C ASP A 238 -22.61 -44.41 9.27
N SER A 239 -23.19 -44.47 8.07
CA SER A 239 -24.55 -44.93 7.85
C SER A 239 -24.79 -46.32 8.47
N ILE A 240 -23.87 -47.26 8.27
CA ILE A 240 -23.96 -48.60 8.88
C ILE A 240 -23.92 -48.51 10.42
N ARG A 241 -22.98 -47.74 10.98
CA ARG A 241 -22.83 -47.55 12.44
C ARG A 241 -24.08 -46.93 13.07
N TYR A 242 -24.60 -45.85 12.49
CA TYR A 242 -25.78 -45.16 12.99
C TYR A 242 -27.05 -46.02 12.84
N GLN A 243 -27.17 -46.83 11.78
CA GLN A 243 -28.26 -47.82 11.64
C GLN A 243 -28.20 -48.90 12.73
N MET A 244 -27.02 -49.42 13.08
CA MET A 244 -26.88 -50.39 14.17
C MET A 244 -27.27 -49.78 15.51
N LEU A 245 -26.81 -48.56 15.81
CA LEU A 245 -27.20 -47.83 17.02
C LEU A 245 -28.72 -47.61 17.10
N ARG A 246 -29.36 -47.32 15.96
CA ARG A 246 -30.83 -47.21 15.90
C ARG A 246 -31.51 -48.55 16.20
N LYS A 247 -31.01 -49.67 15.66
CA LYS A 247 -31.56 -51.03 15.89
C LYS A 247 -31.47 -51.49 17.35
N ILE A 248 -30.46 -51.05 18.10
CA ILE A 248 -30.32 -51.36 19.54
C ILE A 248 -31.10 -50.37 20.44
N GLY A 249 -31.90 -49.47 19.87
CA GLY A 249 -32.82 -48.60 20.61
C GLY A 249 -32.28 -47.23 21.00
N VAL A 250 -31.18 -46.75 20.40
CA VAL A 250 -30.70 -45.38 20.66
C VAL A 250 -31.68 -44.36 20.09
N ARG A 251 -32.07 -43.40 20.93
CA ARG A 251 -32.98 -42.30 20.57
C ARG A 251 -32.46 -41.48 19.38
N GLN A 252 -33.35 -41.15 18.45
CA GLN A 252 -33.04 -40.38 17.25
C GLN A 252 -32.46 -38.99 17.56
N GLU A 253 -32.87 -38.35 18.67
CA GLU A 253 -32.30 -37.07 19.09
C GLU A 253 -30.81 -37.21 19.45
N LEU A 254 -30.43 -38.28 20.14
CA LEU A 254 -29.04 -38.54 20.53
C LEU A 254 -28.17 -38.84 19.30
N LEU A 255 -28.69 -39.61 18.34
CA LEU A 255 -28.00 -39.85 17.06
C LEU A 255 -27.79 -38.54 16.29
N THR A 256 -28.82 -37.69 16.23
CA THR A 256 -28.73 -36.39 15.57
C THR A 256 -27.73 -35.48 16.28
N GLN A 257 -27.76 -35.39 17.61
CA GLN A 257 -26.79 -34.61 18.38
C GLN A 257 -25.34 -35.08 18.17
N SER A 258 -25.12 -36.39 18.08
CA SER A 258 -23.81 -36.97 17.77
C SER A 258 -23.28 -36.48 16.42
N ILE A 259 -24.14 -36.48 15.38
CA ILE A 259 -23.79 -35.97 14.04
C ILE A 259 -23.38 -34.49 14.11
N TYR A 260 -24.20 -33.65 14.76
CA TYR A 260 -23.88 -32.24 14.90
C TYR A 260 -22.54 -32.04 15.62
N LYS A 261 -22.26 -32.78 16.69
CA LYS A 261 -21.01 -32.65 17.45
C LYS A 261 -19.79 -33.08 16.63
N GLU A 262 -19.88 -34.20 15.92
CA GLU A 262 -18.80 -34.74 15.08
C GLU A 262 -18.47 -33.80 13.92
N LEU A 263 -19.49 -33.33 13.19
CA LEU A 263 -19.27 -32.39 12.09
C LEU A 263 -18.83 -31.01 12.60
N SER A 264 -19.38 -30.51 13.71
CA SER A 264 -18.95 -29.22 14.27
C SER A 264 -17.46 -29.21 14.59
N PHE A 265 -16.94 -30.28 15.17
CA PHE A 265 -15.51 -30.38 15.46
C PHE A 265 -14.66 -30.36 14.19
N VAL A 266 -15.11 -31.07 13.14
CA VAL A 266 -14.42 -31.14 11.84
C VAL A 266 -14.35 -29.79 11.12
N PHE A 267 -15.33 -28.91 11.34
CA PHE A 267 -15.40 -27.57 10.75
C PHE A 267 -14.74 -26.50 11.62
N LEU A 268 -15.06 -26.48 12.91
CA LEU A 268 -14.68 -25.41 13.83
C LEU A 268 -13.16 -25.40 14.11
N VAL A 269 -12.54 -26.58 14.27
CA VAL A 269 -11.10 -26.67 14.55
C VAL A 269 -10.27 -26.09 13.39
N PRO A 270 -10.45 -26.51 12.12
CA PRO A 270 -9.74 -25.88 11.00
C PRO A 270 -10.04 -24.40 10.82
N ALA A 271 -11.27 -23.96 11.06
CA ALA A 271 -11.64 -22.55 10.94
C ALA A 271 -10.88 -21.67 11.94
N ILE A 272 -10.82 -22.07 13.22
CA ILE A 272 -10.05 -21.34 14.24
C ILE A 272 -8.57 -21.32 13.89
N ILE A 273 -8.00 -22.49 13.54
CA ILE A 273 -6.58 -22.58 13.17
C ILE A 273 -6.30 -21.70 11.94
N GLY A 274 -7.20 -21.67 10.96
CA GLY A 274 -7.10 -20.82 9.78
C GLY A 274 -7.09 -19.33 10.12
N ILE A 275 -7.99 -18.88 11.01
CA ILE A 275 -8.02 -17.48 11.48
C ILE A 275 -6.71 -17.13 12.19
N VAL A 276 -6.19 -18.00 13.04
CA VAL A 276 -4.89 -17.78 13.71
C VAL A 276 -3.75 -17.69 12.67
N HIS A 277 -3.76 -18.56 11.65
CA HIS A 277 -2.77 -18.50 10.56
C HIS A 277 -2.84 -17.19 9.79
N ILE A 278 -4.04 -16.64 9.55
CA ILE A 278 -4.19 -15.33 8.90
C ILE A 278 -3.54 -14.24 9.76
N LEU A 279 -3.82 -14.21 11.07
CA LEU A 279 -3.24 -13.22 11.97
C LEU A 279 -1.71 -13.30 12.00
N VAL A 280 -1.16 -14.50 12.15
CA VAL A 280 0.31 -14.71 12.12
C VAL A 280 0.90 -14.36 10.76
N GLY A 281 0.21 -14.75 9.68
CA GLY A 281 0.63 -14.47 8.31
C GLY A 281 0.68 -12.97 8.01
N MET A 282 -0.32 -12.20 8.44
CA MET A 282 -0.30 -10.74 8.27
C MET A 282 0.86 -10.08 9.01
N ASN A 283 1.29 -10.61 10.16
CA ASN A 283 2.48 -10.11 10.85
C ASN A 283 3.75 -10.23 9.99
N MET A 284 3.87 -11.31 9.19
CA MET A 284 5.02 -11.51 8.31
C MET A 284 5.09 -10.48 7.18
N PHE A 285 3.98 -9.84 6.83
CA PHE A 285 3.95 -8.74 5.87
C PHE A 285 4.25 -7.37 6.47
N GLY A 286 4.48 -7.26 7.79
CA GLY A 286 4.80 -6.00 8.47
C GLY A 286 5.98 -5.20 7.87
N PRO A 287 7.04 -5.82 7.30
CA PRO A 287 8.08 -5.07 6.61
C PRO A 287 7.66 -4.47 5.25
N LEU A 288 6.59 -4.98 4.64
CA LEU A 288 6.09 -4.55 3.32
C LEU A 288 4.85 -3.65 3.41
N LEU A 289 4.11 -3.73 4.52
CA LEU A 289 2.87 -3.01 4.76
C LEU A 289 3.02 -2.10 5.97
N ILE A 290 2.47 -0.90 5.87
CA ILE A 290 2.38 0.08 6.96
C ILE A 290 1.23 -0.32 7.92
N ASP A 291 0.12 -0.83 7.38
CA ASP A 291 -1.06 -1.26 8.14
C ASP A 291 -1.51 -2.66 7.70
N PRO A 292 -0.75 -3.71 8.07
CA PRO A 292 -1.03 -5.09 7.64
C PRO A 292 -2.38 -5.63 8.13
N TYR A 293 -2.97 -5.06 9.17
CA TYR A 293 -4.25 -5.54 9.72
C TYR A 293 -5.44 -4.70 9.28
N PHE A 294 -5.26 -3.81 8.29
CA PHE A 294 -6.31 -2.92 7.82
C PHE A 294 -7.59 -3.68 7.45
N ARG A 295 -8.67 -3.39 8.19
CA ARG A 295 -10.00 -4.00 8.01
C ARG A 295 -9.98 -5.54 7.88
N ILE A 296 -9.02 -6.20 8.53
CA ILE A 296 -8.88 -7.67 8.50
C ILE A 296 -10.15 -8.40 8.98
N TRP A 297 -10.94 -7.76 9.82
CA TRP A 297 -12.23 -8.27 10.28
C TRP A 297 -13.21 -8.51 9.13
N LEU A 298 -13.14 -7.75 8.02
CA LEU A 298 -14.09 -7.87 6.92
C LEU A 298 -13.93 -9.20 6.17
N PRO A 299 -12.73 -9.59 5.67
CA PRO A 299 -12.48 -10.93 5.15
C PRO A 299 -12.83 -12.06 6.13
N ILE A 300 -12.54 -11.88 7.42
CA ILE A 300 -12.85 -12.88 8.46
C ILE A 300 -14.37 -13.05 8.61
N VAL A 301 -15.14 -11.97 8.67
CA VAL A 301 -16.61 -12.04 8.76
C VAL A 301 -17.22 -12.67 7.51
N ILE A 302 -16.77 -12.26 6.32
CA ILE A 302 -17.21 -12.87 5.05
C ILE A 302 -16.92 -14.37 5.07
N PHE A 303 -15.72 -14.76 5.50
CA PHE A 303 -15.35 -16.15 5.65
C PHE A 303 -16.27 -16.88 6.64
N ILE A 304 -16.50 -16.35 7.84
CA ILE A 304 -17.36 -16.98 8.86
C ILE A 304 -18.78 -17.19 8.32
N VAL A 305 -19.34 -16.20 7.62
CA VAL A 305 -20.68 -16.30 7.03
C VAL A 305 -20.73 -17.42 5.99
N ILE A 306 -19.82 -17.40 5.00
CA ILE A 306 -19.77 -18.42 3.94
C ILE A 306 -19.54 -19.81 4.54
N TYR A 307 -18.61 -19.91 5.50
CA TYR A 307 -18.25 -21.16 6.14
C TYR A 307 -19.39 -21.74 7.00
N SER A 308 -20.17 -20.88 7.67
CA SER A 308 -21.33 -21.28 8.47
C SER A 308 -22.48 -21.77 7.59
N ILE A 309 -22.75 -21.09 6.47
CA ILE A 309 -23.73 -21.53 5.46
C ILE A 309 -23.32 -22.90 4.90
N TYR A 310 -22.05 -23.03 4.54
CA TYR A 310 -21.51 -24.28 4.02
C TYR A 310 -21.62 -25.43 5.05
N TYR A 311 -21.26 -25.18 6.31
CA TYR A 311 -21.48 -26.11 7.41
C TYR A 311 -22.94 -26.56 7.52
N TRP A 312 -23.88 -25.62 7.51
CA TRP A 312 -25.31 -25.94 7.62
C TRP A 312 -25.77 -26.85 6.48
N ILE A 313 -25.43 -26.51 5.23
CA ILE A 313 -25.74 -27.34 4.05
C ILE A 313 -25.17 -28.74 4.22
N THR A 314 -23.90 -28.84 4.62
CA THR A 314 -23.21 -30.12 4.76
C THR A 314 -23.82 -30.99 5.86
N VAL A 315 -24.22 -30.41 7.00
CA VAL A 315 -24.88 -31.17 8.07
C VAL A 315 -26.23 -31.71 7.60
N GLN A 316 -27.03 -30.93 6.87
CA GLN A 316 -28.32 -31.42 6.35
C GLN A 316 -28.13 -32.56 5.35
N LEU A 317 -27.15 -32.44 4.44
CA LEU A 317 -26.81 -33.49 3.49
C LEU A 317 -26.34 -34.76 4.20
N TYR A 318 -25.41 -34.63 5.15
CA TYR A 318 -24.88 -35.78 5.88
C TYR A 318 -25.96 -36.47 6.73
N LYS A 319 -26.82 -35.70 7.42
CA LYS A 319 -27.96 -36.24 8.17
C LYS A 319 -28.90 -37.04 7.25
N ARG A 320 -29.19 -36.54 6.05
CA ARG A 320 -30.05 -37.23 5.07
C ARG A 320 -29.45 -38.56 4.60
N ILE A 321 -28.13 -38.64 4.47
CA ILE A 321 -27.41 -39.85 4.03
C ILE A 321 -27.35 -40.90 5.15
N VAL A 322 -27.06 -40.48 6.38
CA VAL A 322 -26.77 -41.37 7.52
C VAL A 322 -28.03 -41.74 8.32
N LEU A 323 -29.03 -40.85 8.37
CA LEU A 323 -30.31 -41.06 9.05
C LEU A 323 -31.47 -40.80 8.08
N PRO A 324 -31.69 -41.64 7.06
CA PRO A 324 -32.84 -41.51 6.17
C PRO A 324 -34.15 -41.60 6.97
N LYS A 325 -35.11 -40.71 6.66
CA LYS A 325 -36.46 -40.79 7.21
C LYS A 325 -37.08 -42.10 6.71
N GLU A 326 -37.61 -42.90 7.64
CA GLU A 326 -38.48 -44.01 7.27
C GLU A 326 -39.77 -43.40 6.67
N GLY A 327 -40.14 -43.89 5.48
CA GLY A 327 -41.37 -43.51 4.79
C GLY A 327 -42.57 -44.27 5.32
#